data_AF-A0A1G1PBV9-F1
#
_entry.id   AF-A0A1G1PBV9-F1
#
_cell.length_a   1.000
_cell.length_b   1.000
_cell.length_c   1.000
_cell.angle_alpha   90.00
_cell.angle_beta   90.00
_cell.angle_gamma   90.00
#
_symmetry.space_group_name_H-M   'P 1'
#
loop_
_entity.id
_entity.type
_entity.pdbx_description
1 polymer ?
#
loop_
_entity_poly.entity_id
_entity_poly.type
_entity_poly.pdbx_seq_one_letter_code
_entity_poly.pdbx_strand_id
1 'polypeptide(L)'
;MNIVPDKRLFWFLKDSISLDLSNNADLELYVQHVLSRGRMEDVKTLLATVDFKRFKQIFSKIKRFFPWEVGRFWEDFIATY
;
A
#
# COMPACT_ATOMS: atom_id res chain seq x y z
N MET A 1 -4.25 9.04 9.52
CA MET A 1 -4.42 9.99 8.40
C MET A 1 -5.49 9.41 7.53
N ASN A 2 -6.60 10.11 7.34
CA ASN A 2 -7.75 9.54 6.63
C ASN A 2 -7.67 9.83 5.14
N ILE A 3 -7.82 8.80 4.32
CA ILE A 3 -7.92 8.94 2.87
C ILE A 3 -9.28 8.43 2.39
N VAL A 4 -9.79 9.06 1.33
CA VAL A 4 -10.93 8.52 0.59
C VAL A 4 -10.37 7.53 -0.43
N PRO A 5 -10.66 6.22 -0.30
CA PRO A 5 -10.09 5.22 -1.19
C PRO A 5 -10.66 5.37 -2.62
N ASP A 6 -9.80 5.23 -3.63
CA ASP A 6 -10.22 5.19 -5.04
C ASP A 6 -11.12 3.97 -5.27
N LYS A 7 -12.38 4.20 -5.67
CA LYS A 7 -13.35 3.14 -5.96
C LYS A 7 -12.83 2.14 -6.99
N ARG A 8 -11.95 2.52 -7.91
CA ARG A 8 -11.33 1.59 -8.85
C ARG A 8 -10.48 0.53 -8.15
N LEU A 9 -9.73 0.92 -7.13
CA LEU A 9 -8.83 0.03 -6.38
C LEU A 9 -9.56 -0.68 -5.24
N PHE A 10 -10.54 -0.02 -4.65
CA PHE A 10 -11.25 -0.46 -3.45
C PHE A 10 -12.76 -0.62 -3.68
N TRP A 11 -13.15 -1.14 -4.86
CA TRP A 11 -14.55 -1.30 -5.28
C TRP A 11 -15.42 -2.13 -4.31
N PHE A 12 -14.80 -2.93 -3.44
CA PHE A 12 -15.44 -3.78 -2.46
C PHE A 12 -15.74 -3.07 -1.12
N LEU A 13 -15.19 -1.87 -0.89
CA LEU A 13 -15.54 -1.06 0.27
C LEU A 13 -16.91 -0.40 0.03
N LYS A 14 -17.72 -0.30 1.09
CA LYS A 14 -18.97 0.45 1.01
C LYS A 14 -18.69 1.92 0.71
N ASP A 15 -19.55 2.51 -0.10
CA ASP A 15 -19.57 3.95 -0.31
C ASP A 15 -19.69 4.66 1.05
N SER A 16 -18.80 5.63 1.32
CA SER A 16 -18.56 6.36 2.59
C SER A 16 -17.50 5.83 3.56
N ILE A 17 -16.80 4.73 3.25
CA ILE A 17 -15.67 4.29 4.09
C ILE A 17 -14.41 5.12 3.77
N SER A 18 -13.92 5.86 4.76
CA SER A 18 -12.56 6.41 4.77
C SER A 18 -11.59 5.39 5.36
N LEU A 19 -10.42 5.21 4.76
CA LEU A 19 -9.34 4.41 5.35
C LEU A 19 -8.52 5.28 6.29
N ASP A 20 -8.32 4.85 7.54
CA ASP A 20 -7.40 5.52 8.44
C ASP A 20 -6.01 4.90 8.32
N LEU A 21 -5.11 5.57 7.61
CA LEU A 21 -3.71 5.16 7.48
C LEU A 21 -2.93 5.22 8.82
N SER A 22 -3.53 5.76 9.89
CA SER A 22 -2.98 5.61 11.24
C SER A 22 -3.24 4.22 11.82
N ASN A 23 -4.29 3.53 11.37
CA ASN A 23 -4.57 2.15 11.71
C ASN A 23 -3.71 1.22 10.83
N ASN A 24 -3.04 0.26 11.46
CA ASN A 24 -2.17 -0.67 10.74
C ASN A 24 -2.96 -1.61 9.81
N ALA A 25 -4.18 -2.01 10.15
CA ALA A 25 -4.99 -2.88 9.30
C ALA A 25 -5.40 -2.17 8.00
N ASP A 26 -5.86 -0.92 8.11
CA ASP A 26 -6.24 -0.09 6.96
C ASP A 26 -5.03 0.24 6.10
N LEU A 27 -3.87 0.51 6.73
CA LEU A 27 -2.62 0.75 6.02
C LEU A 27 -2.12 -0.51 5.29
N GLU A 28 -2.18 -1.69 5.93
CA GLU A 28 -1.84 -2.97 5.30
C GLU A 28 -2.72 -3.22 4.07
N LEU A 29 -4.04 -3.04 4.21
CA LEU A 29 -4.99 -3.14 3.11
C LEU A 29 -4.68 -2.16 1.98
N TYR A 30 -4.42 -0.90 2.33
CA TYR A 30 -4.12 0.16 1.37
C TYR A 30 -2.85 -0.15 0.57
N VAL A 31 -1.74 -0.45 1.25
CA VAL A 31 -0.46 -0.78 0.61
C VAL A 31 -0.61 -2.02 -0.25
N GLN A 32 -1.24 -3.08 0.26
CA GLN A 32 -1.44 -4.31 -0.48
C GLN A 32 -2.20 -4.07 -1.78
N HIS A 33 -3.31 -3.32 -1.74
CA HIS A 33 -4.12 -3.05 -2.93
C HIS A 33 -3.41 -2.14 -3.93
N VAL A 34 -2.76 -1.08 -3.46
CA VAL A 34 -2.01 -0.17 -4.34
C VAL A 34 -0.88 -0.90 -5.03
N LEU A 35 -0.11 -1.74 -4.32
CA LEU A 35 0.98 -2.48 -4.94
C LEU A 35 0.51 -3.61 -5.86
N SER A 36 -0.67 -4.21 -5.59
CA SER A 36 -1.18 -5.34 -6.39
C SER A 36 -1.95 -4.91 -7.64
N ARG A 37 -2.68 -3.79 -7.56
CA ARG A 37 -3.66 -3.38 -8.58
C ARG A 37 -3.55 -1.90 -8.98
N GLY A 38 -2.72 -1.15 -8.28
CA GLY A 38 -2.43 0.24 -8.59
C GLY A 38 -1.71 0.39 -9.92
N ARG A 39 -1.94 1.53 -10.55
CA ARG A 39 -1.10 2.08 -11.60
C ARG A 39 0.11 2.74 -10.96
N MET A 40 1.09 3.06 -11.80
CA MET A 40 2.31 3.76 -11.36
C MET A 40 2.00 5.04 -10.56
N GLU A 41 0.96 5.80 -10.93
CA GLU A 41 0.55 7.03 -10.24
C GLU A 41 0.05 6.77 -8.80
N ASP A 42 -0.65 5.66 -8.58
CA ASP A 42 -1.13 5.27 -7.25
C ASP A 42 0.05 4.89 -6.35
N VAL A 43 1.03 4.18 -6.90
CA VAL A 43 2.27 3.81 -6.19
C VAL A 43 3.08 5.04 -5.82
N LYS A 44 3.21 6.02 -6.74
CA LYS A 44 3.85 7.31 -6.44
C LYS A 44 3.13 8.04 -5.31
N THR A 45 1.80 8.09 -5.37
CA THR A 45 0.97 8.71 -4.33
C THR A 45 1.16 8.01 -2.98
N LEU A 46 1.18 6.66 -2.96
CA LEU A 46 1.47 5.87 -1.77
C LEU A 46 2.81 6.26 -1.13
N LEU A 47 3.88 6.29 -1.91
CA LEU A 47 5.23 6.60 -1.42
C LEU A 47 5.38 8.07 -0.98
N ALA A 48 4.56 8.99 -1.52
CA ALA A 48 4.52 10.38 -1.07
C ALA A 48 3.66 10.59 0.19
N THR A 49 2.65 9.74 0.39
CA THR A 49 1.67 9.88 1.48
C THR A 49 2.11 9.17 2.75
N VAL A 50 2.71 7.99 2.60
CA VAL A 50 3.09 7.12 3.72
C VAL A 50 4.58 7.30 3.98
N ASP A 51 4.93 7.59 5.23
CA ASP A 51 6.32 7.61 5.67
C ASP A 51 7.06 6.32 5.30
N PHE A 52 8.26 6.46 4.77
CA PHE A 52 9.01 5.35 4.20
C PHE A 52 9.34 4.26 5.23
N LYS A 53 9.67 4.63 6.47
CA LYS A 53 9.93 3.67 7.55
C LYS A 53 8.67 2.86 7.85
N ARG A 54 7.50 3.51 7.83
CA ARG A 54 6.22 2.83 8.01
C ARG A 54 5.87 1.92 6.83
N PHE A 55 6.10 2.37 5.61
CA PHE A 55 5.96 1.54 4.40
C PHE A 55 6.81 0.27 4.50
N LYS A 56 8.09 0.40 4.85
CA LYS A 56 9.01 -0.74 5.03
C LYS A 56 8.49 -1.77 6.04
N GLN A 57 7.99 -1.30 7.20
CA GLN A 57 7.42 -2.17 8.22
C GLN A 57 6.18 -2.92 7.71
N ILE A 58 5.26 -2.22 7.04
CA ILE A 58 4.04 -2.83 6.50
C ILE A 58 4.38 -3.82 5.39
N PHE A 59 5.22 -3.42 4.44
CA PHE A 59 5.64 -4.26 3.33
C PHE A 59 6.23 -5.59 3.84
N SER A 60 7.05 -5.56 4.90
CA SER A 60 7.62 -6.78 5.48
C SER A 60 6.58 -7.82 5.93
N LYS A 61 5.38 -7.37 6.32
CA LYS A 61 4.27 -8.24 6.74
C LYS A 61 3.45 -8.74 5.56
N ILE A 62 3.23 -7.88 4.57
CA ILE A 62 2.36 -8.19 3.43
C ILE A 62 3.12 -8.80 2.25
N LYS A 63 4.46 -8.83 2.28
CA LYS A 63 5.28 -9.28 1.14
C LYS A 63 4.93 -10.69 0.64
N ARG A 64 4.47 -11.56 1.54
CA ARG A 64 4.01 -12.93 1.25
C ARG A 64 2.80 -13.00 0.30
N PHE A 65 2.08 -11.91 0.12
CA PHE A 65 0.91 -11.83 -0.75
C PHE A 65 1.26 -11.44 -2.19
N PHE A 66 2.52 -11.11 -2.47
CA PHE A 66 2.96 -10.78 -3.82
C PHE A 66 3.70 -11.97 -4.46
N PRO A 67 3.70 -12.06 -5.81
CA PRO A 67 4.61 -12.92 -6.53
C PRO A 67 6.06 -12.66 -6.12
N TRP A 68 6.90 -13.68 -6.19
CA TRP A 68 8.28 -13.63 -5.70
C TRP A 68 9.08 -12.48 -6.34
N GLU A 69 8.93 -12.27 -7.65
CA GLU A 69 9.61 -11.23 -8.41
C GLU A 69 9.20 -9.83 -7.94
N VAL A 70 7.90 -9.62 -7.70
CA VAL A 70 7.37 -8.35 -7.20
C VAL A 70 7.84 -8.11 -5.76
N GLY A 71 7.81 -9.15 -4.93
CA GLY A 71 8.34 -9.11 -3.58
C GLY A 71 9.80 -8.67 -3.56
N ARG A 72 10.62 -9.32 -4.39
CA ARG A 72 12.06 -9.06 -4.48
C ARG A 72 12.38 -7.67 -5.01
N PHE A 73 11.67 -7.21 -6.05
CA PHE A 73 11.79 -5.85 -6.56
C PHE A 73 11.63 -4.80 -5.45
N TRP A 74 10.60 -4.96 -4.62
CA TRP A 74 10.35 -4.04 -3.52
C TRP A 74 11.34 -4.19 -2.37
N GLU A 75 11.82 -5.41 -2.07
CA GLU A 75 12.90 -5.61 -1.09
C GLU A 75 14.19 -4.90 -1.51
N ASP A 76 14.58 -5.02 -2.78
CA ASP A 76 15.77 -4.37 -3.34
C ASP A 76 15.62 -2.83 -3.32
N PHE A 77 14.44 -2.33 -3.70
CA PHE A 77 14.12 -0.90 -3.60
C PHE A 77 14.22 -0.40 -2.16
N ILE A 78 13.66 -1.14 -1.19
CA ILE A 78 13.69 -0.78 0.24
C ILE A 78 15.09 -0.84 0.84
N ALA A 79 15.98 -1.69 0.31
CA ALA A 79 17.36 -1.77 0.76
C ALA A 79 18.23 -0.61 0.26
N THR A 80 17.80 0.08 -0.80
CA THR A 80 18.53 1.20 -1.44
C THR A 80 18.31 2.54 -0.72
N TYR A 81 17.34 2.61 0.20
CA TYR A 81 16.86 3.83 0.86
C TYR A 81 16.97 3.71 2.38
#